data_AF-A0A9D2MQ61-F1
#
_entry.id   AF-A0A9D2MQ61-F1
#
_cell.length_a   1.000
_cell.length_b   1.000
_cell.length_c   1.000
_cell.angle_alpha   90.00
_cell.angle_beta   90.00
_cell.angle_gamma   90.00
#
_symmetry.space_group_name_H-M   'P 1'
#
loop_
_entity.id
_entity.type
_entity.pdbx_description
1 polymer ?
#
loop_
_entity_poly.entity_id
_entity_poly.type
_entity_poly.pdbx_seq_one_letter_code
_entity_poly.pdbx_strand_id
1 'polypeptide(L)'
;MPVYKDKNGTWYVKCYYTDWKGEKHQRKKRGFALQRDAKEWERDFLASLQYDSSTTFGSIAEDFMTEITPRRRKTTIRTYRIALAHILPTFKSVPMADISEKMIVLWQNELISKNLSDVFSNKIDTMFRTIFKYGAKR
;
A
#
# COMPACT_ATOMS: atom_id res chain seq x y z
N MET A 1 -20.13 17.56 7.98
CA MET A 1 -19.03 17.88 7.04
C MET A 1 -18.49 19.26 7.36
N PRO A 2 -17.26 19.39 7.87
CA PRO A 2 -16.72 20.65 8.32
C PRO A 2 -16.02 21.41 7.17
N VAL A 3 -16.84 21.96 6.26
CA VAL A 3 -16.40 22.97 5.28
C VAL A 3 -16.61 24.33 5.93
N TYR A 4 -15.56 25.15 5.97
CA TYR A 4 -15.56 26.39 6.73
C TYR A 4 -15.20 27.56 5.84
N LYS A 5 -15.76 28.73 6.17
CA LYS A 5 -15.45 29.99 5.50
C LYS A 5 -14.30 30.69 6.23
N ASP A 6 -13.31 31.12 5.47
CA ASP A 6 -12.17 31.90 5.95
C ASP A 6 -12.51 33.40 6.00
N LYS A 7 -11.74 34.19 6.77
CA LYS A 7 -12.00 35.63 6.95
C LYS A 7 -11.88 36.41 5.64
N ASN A 8 -11.12 35.89 4.68
CA ASN A 8 -10.89 36.49 3.36
C ASN A 8 -11.97 36.12 2.32
N GLY A 9 -13.08 35.50 2.73
CA GLY A 9 -14.18 35.10 1.84
C GLY A 9 -13.98 33.78 1.10
N THR A 10 -12.78 33.18 1.17
CA THR A 10 -12.48 31.85 0.61
C THR A 10 -12.93 30.72 1.53
N TRP A 11 -13.14 29.52 0.98
CA TRP A 11 -13.53 28.31 1.70
C TRP A 11 -12.31 27.39 1.96
N TYR A 12 -12.39 26.62 3.05
CA TYR A 12 -11.42 25.59 3.38
C TYR A 12 -12.09 24.31 3.88
N VAL A 13 -11.40 23.18 3.68
CA VAL A 13 -11.82 21.85 4.11
C VAL A 13 -10.80 21.28 5.07
N LYS A 14 -11.30 20.61 6.10
CA LYS A 14 -10.52 19.82 7.04
C LYS A 14 -11.06 18.39 7.05
N CYS A 15 -10.27 17.46 6.51
CA CYS A 15 -10.61 16.04 6.44
C CYS A 15 -9.77 15.28 7.47
N TYR A 16 -10.38 14.25 8.06
CA TYR A 16 -9.67 13.26 8.85
C TYR A 16 -9.69 11.95 8.07
N TYR A 17 -8.55 11.27 8.00
CA TYR A 17 -8.47 9.92 7.45
C TYR A 17 -7.65 9.04 8.38
N THR A 18 -7.93 7.75 8.33
CA THR A 18 -7.21 6.76 9.14
C THR A 18 -6.29 6.01 8.19
N ASP A 19 -5.01 5.98 8.49
CA ASP A 19 -4.04 5.18 7.74
C ASP A 19 -4.30 3.69 7.97
N TRP A 20 -3.72 2.85 7.11
CA TRP A 20 -3.77 1.39 7.27
C TRP A 20 -3.19 0.88 8.61
N LYS A 21 -2.36 1.69 9.28
CA LYS A 21 -1.85 1.42 10.64
C LYS A 21 -2.85 1.76 11.75
N GLY A 22 -4.00 2.35 11.43
CA GLY A 22 -4.98 2.84 12.40
C GLY A 22 -4.68 4.25 12.94
N GLU A 23 -3.64 4.91 12.44
CA GLU A 23 -3.27 6.27 12.86
C GLU A 23 -4.19 7.31 12.18
N LYS A 24 -4.70 8.27 12.95
CA LYS A 24 -5.60 9.31 12.44
C LYS A 24 -4.79 10.50 11.94
N HIS A 25 -4.84 10.75 10.64
CA HIS A 25 -4.21 11.89 10.00
C HIS A 25 -5.22 12.97 9.66
N GLN A 26 -4.77 14.23 9.74
CA GLN A 26 -5.59 15.40 9.42
C GLN A 26 -5.04 16.10 8.17
N ARG A 27 -5.85 16.20 7.12
CA ARG A 27 -5.54 16.97 5.91
C ARG A 27 -6.33 18.27 5.94
N LYS A 28 -5.67 19.41 5.69
CA LYS A 28 -6.35 20.72 5.53
C LYS A 28 -5.97 21.32 4.18
N LYS A 29 -6.97 21.69 3.38
CA LYS A 29 -6.81 22.43 2.12
C LYS A 29 -7.62 23.72 2.19
N ARG A 30 -7.00 24.83 1.77
CA ARG A 30 -7.54 26.20 1.83
C ARG A 30 -7.42 26.88 0.47
N GLY A 31 -8.25 27.91 0.24
CA GLY A 31 -8.21 28.73 -0.97
C GLY A 31 -9.28 28.39 -2.02
N PHE A 32 -10.34 27.69 -1.64
CA PHE A 32 -11.45 27.41 -2.56
C PHE A 32 -12.32 28.67 -2.72
N ALA A 33 -12.71 29.01 -3.95
CA ALA A 33 -13.59 30.14 -4.20
C ALA A 33 -15.05 29.85 -3.78
N LEU A 34 -15.48 28.59 -3.93
CA LEU A 34 -16.85 28.15 -3.67
C LEU A 34 -16.88 26.97 -2.69
N GLN A 35 -17.97 26.85 -1.96
CA GLN A 35 -18.21 25.74 -1.02
C GLN A 35 -18.31 24.39 -1.74
N ARG A 36 -18.86 24.38 -2.96
CA ARG A 36 -19.03 23.15 -3.77
C ARG A 36 -17.68 22.53 -4.16
N ASP A 37 -16.74 23.36 -4.61
CA ASP A 37 -15.39 22.92 -5.01
C ASP A 37 -14.61 22.35 -3.83
N ALA A 38 -14.76 22.98 -2.67
CA ALA A 38 -14.25 22.44 -1.41
C ALA A 38 -14.81 21.03 -1.12
N LYS A 39 -16.12 20.84 -1.25
CA LYS A 39 -16.79 19.56 -0.99
C LYS A 39 -16.43 18.46 -2.01
N GLU A 40 -16.29 18.84 -3.29
CA GLU A 40 -15.90 17.92 -4.35
C GLU A 40 -14.48 17.42 -4.15
N TRP A 41 -13.55 18.33 -3.79
CA TRP A 41 -12.19 17.96 -3.43
C TRP A 41 -12.12 17.02 -2.22
N GLU A 42 -12.94 17.23 -1.18
CA GLU A 42 -13.02 16.30 -0.04
C GLU A 42 -13.42 14.90 -0.49
N ARG A 43 -14.44 14.81 -1.35
CA ARG A 43 -14.97 13.56 -1.87
C ARG A 43 -13.91 12.83 -2.72
N ASP A 44 -13.26 13.53 -3.63
CA ASP A 44 -12.22 12.95 -4.48
C ASP A 44 -10.99 12.52 -3.67
N PHE A 45 -10.63 13.29 -2.63
CA PHE A 45 -9.55 12.94 -1.72
C PHE A 45 -9.88 11.68 -0.91
N LEU A 46 -11.09 11.56 -0.37
CA LEU A 46 -11.51 10.35 0.35
C LEU A 46 -11.66 9.15 -0.59
N ALA A 47 -12.12 9.36 -1.82
CA ALA A 47 -12.27 8.30 -2.82
C ALA A 47 -10.90 7.77 -3.28
N SER A 48 -9.93 8.65 -3.56
CA SER A 48 -8.54 8.23 -3.86
C SER A 48 -7.93 7.47 -2.70
N LEU A 49 -8.11 7.96 -1.47
CA LEU A 49 -7.58 7.29 -0.28
C LEU A 49 -8.23 5.92 -0.04
N GLN A 50 -9.53 5.77 -0.30
CA GLN A 50 -10.21 4.47 -0.27
C GLN A 50 -9.68 3.52 -1.35
N TYR A 51 -9.50 4.02 -2.58
CA TYR A 51 -8.96 3.23 -3.69
C TYR A 51 -7.54 2.73 -3.40
N ASP A 52 -6.67 3.62 -2.92
CA ASP A 52 -5.31 3.29 -2.52
C ASP A 52 -5.28 2.29 -1.35
N SER A 53 -6.17 2.47 -0.36
CA SER A 53 -6.29 1.55 0.78
C SER A 53 -6.86 0.17 0.43
N SER A 54 -7.62 0.06 -0.66
CA SER A 54 -8.22 -1.21 -1.11
C SER A 54 -7.18 -2.14 -1.73
N THR A 55 -6.17 -1.57 -2.40
CA THR A 55 -5.15 -2.34 -3.12
C THR A 55 -3.96 -2.67 -2.20
N THR A 56 -4.13 -3.75 -1.45
CA THR A 56 -3.09 -4.27 -0.53
C THR A 56 -2.08 -5.16 -1.24
N PHE A 57 -0.87 -5.26 -0.68
CA PHE A 57 0.14 -6.20 -1.16
C PHE A 57 -0.37 -7.64 -1.16
N GLY A 58 -1.18 -8.02 -0.16
CA GLY A 58 -1.79 -9.35 -0.09
C GLY A 58 -2.70 -9.64 -1.29
N SER A 59 -3.55 -8.69 -1.68
CA SER A 59 -4.43 -8.85 -2.85
C SER A 59 -3.63 -9.01 -4.15
N ILE A 60 -2.59 -8.18 -4.33
CA ILE A 60 -1.73 -8.25 -5.52
C ILE A 60 -0.93 -9.55 -5.55
N ALA A 61 -0.47 -10.04 -4.40
CA ALA A 61 0.24 -11.31 -4.30
C ALA A 61 -0.64 -12.49 -4.75
N GLU A 62 -1.91 -12.52 -4.34
CA GLU A 62 -2.88 -13.54 -4.77
C GLU A 62 -3.19 -13.46 -6.26
N ASP A 63 -3.42 -12.25 -6.78
CA ASP A 63 -3.63 -12.03 -8.22
C ASP A 63 -2.42 -12.50 -9.03
N PHE A 64 -1.22 -12.10 -8.61
CA PHE A 64 0.02 -12.53 -9.22
C PHE A 64 0.11 -14.05 -9.25
N MET A 65 -0.09 -14.72 -8.11
CA MET A 65 -0.04 -16.17 -8.01
C MET A 65 -1.06 -16.86 -8.91
N THR A 66 -2.29 -16.34 -8.99
CA THR A 66 -3.34 -16.87 -9.83
C THR A 66 -2.96 -16.80 -11.31
N GLU A 67 -2.40 -15.68 -11.77
CA GLU A 67 -1.99 -15.49 -13.16
C GLU A 67 -0.77 -16.33 -13.56
N ILE A 68 0.22 -16.51 -12.67
CA ILE A 68 1.44 -17.25 -13.00
C ILE A 68 1.30 -18.77 -12.83
N THR A 69 0.36 -19.23 -11.99
CA THR A 69 0.12 -20.66 -11.73
C THR A 69 -0.07 -21.50 -12.99
N PRO A 70 -0.92 -21.12 -13.97
CA PRO A 70 -1.13 -21.93 -15.17
C PRO A 70 0.09 -22.02 -16.10
N ARG A 71 1.02 -21.04 -16.03
CA ARG A 71 2.17 -20.95 -16.95
C ARG A 71 3.45 -21.55 -16.39
N ARG A 72 3.49 -21.91 -15.10
CA ARG A 72 4.72 -22.31 -14.40
C ARG A 72 4.65 -23.74 -13.88
N ARG A 73 5.83 -24.36 -13.73
CA ARG A 73 5.96 -25.70 -13.15
C ARG A 73 5.49 -25.69 -11.69
N LYS A 74 4.85 -26.78 -11.25
CA LYS A 74 4.35 -26.95 -9.88
C LYS A 74 5.44 -26.76 -8.82
N THR A 75 6.67 -27.21 -9.09
CA THR A 75 7.83 -27.03 -8.20
C THR A 75 8.21 -25.56 -8.01
N THR A 76 8.15 -24.77 -9.07
CA THR A 76 8.38 -23.32 -9.01
C THR A 76 7.28 -22.62 -8.22
N ILE A 77 6.01 -22.96 -8.47
CA ILE A 77 4.87 -22.39 -7.74
C ILE A 77 4.96 -22.72 -6.24
N ARG A 78 5.36 -23.93 -5.87
CA ARG A 78 5.60 -24.30 -4.47
C ARG A 78 6.68 -23.42 -3.83
N THR A 79 7.77 -23.15 -4.54
CA THR A 79 8.86 -22.29 -4.06
C THR A 79 8.37 -20.85 -3.84
N TYR A 80 7.55 -20.33 -4.75
CA TYR A 80 6.96 -18.99 -4.63
C TYR A 80 5.98 -18.88 -3.46
N ARG A 81 5.16 -19.90 -3.22
CA ARG A 81 4.27 -19.95 -2.04
C ARG A 81 5.06 -19.95 -0.73
N ILE A 82 6.19 -20.68 -0.69
CA ILE A 82 7.08 -20.67 0.48
C ILE A 82 7.66 -19.27 0.69
N ALA A 83 8.17 -18.63 -0.37
CA ALA A 83 8.68 -17.25 -0.27
C ALA A 83 7.59 -16.27 0.19
N LEU A 84 6.37 -16.37 -0.36
CA LEU A 84 5.23 -15.56 0.04
C LEU A 84 4.85 -15.76 1.51
N ALA A 85 4.96 -16.97 2.06
CA ALA A 85 4.69 -17.22 3.48
C ALA A 85 5.62 -16.43 4.42
N HIS A 86 6.82 -16.06 3.96
CA HIS A 86 7.73 -15.17 4.71
C HIS A 86 7.43 -13.68 4.53
N ILE A 87 6.78 -13.30 3.43
CA ILE A 87 6.47 -11.89 3.07
C ILE A 87 5.10 -11.46 3.62
N LEU A 88 4.09 -12.33 3.53
CA LEU A 88 2.72 -12.01 3.90
C LEU A 88 2.55 -11.59 5.37
N PRO A 89 3.24 -12.17 6.37
CA PRO A 89 3.05 -11.76 7.76
C PRO A 89 3.31 -10.27 8.01
N THR A 90 4.23 -9.66 7.26
CA THR A 90 4.59 -8.24 7.42
C THR A 90 3.85 -7.33 6.44
N PHE A 91 3.62 -7.78 5.20
CA PHE A 91 3.08 -6.90 4.15
C PHE A 91 1.63 -7.15 3.77
N LYS A 92 0.96 -8.23 4.24
CA LYS A 92 -0.37 -8.62 3.73
C LYS A 92 -1.42 -7.51 3.77
N SER A 93 -1.53 -6.79 4.88
CA SER A 93 -2.51 -5.71 5.08
C SER A 93 -1.99 -4.32 4.70
N VAL A 94 -0.78 -4.24 4.15
CA VAL A 94 -0.15 -2.97 3.80
C VAL A 94 -0.63 -2.54 2.40
N PRO A 95 -1.20 -1.33 2.24
CA PRO A 95 -1.48 -0.74 0.93
C PRO A 95 -0.19 -0.55 0.14
N MET A 96 -0.22 -0.80 -1.17
CA MET A 96 0.98 -0.62 -2.00
C MET A 96 1.54 0.81 -1.96
N ALA A 97 0.66 1.81 -1.87
CA ALA A 97 1.03 3.23 -1.82
C ALA A 97 1.87 3.59 -0.59
N ASP A 98 1.68 2.86 0.52
CA ASP A 98 2.32 3.16 1.80
C ASP A 98 3.54 2.30 2.11
N ILE A 99 3.97 1.44 1.16
CA ILE A 99 5.21 0.68 1.31
C ILE A 99 6.39 1.64 1.18
N SER A 100 6.94 2.02 2.32
CA SER A 100 8.14 2.86 2.39
C SER A 100 9.42 2.02 2.28
N GLU A 101 10.47 2.60 1.67
CA GLU A 101 11.80 2.01 1.61
C GLU A 101 12.35 1.64 2.99
N LYS A 102 12.08 2.47 4.01
CA LYS A 102 12.47 2.18 5.40
C LYS A 102 11.87 0.87 5.92
N MET A 103 10.62 0.58 5.53
CA MET A 103 9.94 -0.64 5.96
C MET A 103 10.53 -1.88 5.30
N ILE A 104 10.94 -1.76 4.03
CA ILE A 104 11.65 -2.82 3.30
C ILE A 104 12.99 -3.11 3.97
N VAL A 105 13.78 -2.09 4.29
CA VAL A 105 15.09 -2.25 4.95
C VAL A 105 14.95 -2.90 6.32
N LEU A 106 13.98 -2.45 7.14
CA LEU A 106 13.73 -3.05 8.45
C LEU A 106 13.36 -4.53 8.33
N TRP A 107 12.49 -4.87 7.39
CA TRP A 107 12.11 -6.27 7.14
C TRP A 107 13.28 -7.11 6.60
N GLN A 108 14.12 -6.57 5.72
CA GLN A 108 15.33 -7.25 5.25
C GLN A 108 16.29 -7.54 6.42
N ASN A 109 16.46 -6.59 7.34
CA ASN A 109 17.26 -6.81 8.55
C ASN A 109 16.66 -7.91 9.45
N GLU A 110 15.33 -7.97 9.58
CA GLU A 110 14.65 -9.07 10.27
C GLU A 110 14.90 -10.42 9.59
N LEU A 111 14.92 -10.49 8.25
CA LEU A 111 15.23 -11.73 7.53
C LEU A 111 16.66 -12.19 7.77
N ILE A 112 17.63 -11.27 7.80
CA ILE A 112 19.03 -11.57 8.11
C ILE A 112 19.14 -12.11 9.55
N SER A 113 18.43 -11.50 10.51
CA SER A 113 18.43 -11.95 11.91
C SER A 113 17.93 -13.39 12.11
N LYS A 114 17.10 -13.89 11.19
CA LYS A 114 16.54 -15.25 11.24
C LYS A 114 17.55 -16.33 10.80
N ASN A 115 18.80 -15.98 10.50
CA ASN A 115 19.86 -16.90 10.08
C ASN A 115 19.44 -17.82 8.91
N LEU A 116 18.62 -17.31 8.00
CA LEU A 116 18.25 -18.02 6.78
C LEU A 116 19.46 -18.06 5.83
N SER A 117 19.51 -19.08 4.97
CA SER A 117 20.53 -19.13 3.92
C SER A 117 20.43 -17.90 3.02
N ASP A 118 21.58 -17.28 2.71
CA ASP A 118 21.69 -16.11 1.84
C ASP A 118 20.95 -16.29 0.50
N VAL A 119 21.09 -17.47 -0.10
CA VAL A 119 20.39 -17.84 -1.35
C VAL A 119 18.87 -17.80 -1.20
N PHE A 120 18.35 -18.20 -0.04
CA PHE A 120 16.92 -18.21 0.24
C PHE A 120 16.41 -16.79 0.55
N SER A 121 17.16 -16.00 1.31
CA SER A 121 16.87 -14.58 1.56
C SER A 121 16.82 -13.79 0.24
N ASN A 122 17.78 -14.02 -0.67
CA ASN A 122 17.79 -13.41 -2.00
C ASN A 122 16.58 -13.82 -2.86
N LYS A 123 16.11 -15.08 -2.74
CA LYS A 123 14.87 -15.51 -3.43
C LYS A 123 13.63 -14.82 -2.86
N ILE A 124 13.55 -14.66 -1.55
CA ILE A 124 12.45 -13.94 -0.89
C ILE A 124 12.44 -12.47 -1.35
N ASP A 125 13.59 -11.81 -1.35
CA ASP A 125 13.72 -10.41 -1.79
C ASP A 125 13.34 -10.24 -3.28
N THR A 126 13.83 -11.14 -4.14
CA THR A 126 13.48 -11.14 -5.57
C THR A 126 11.98 -11.33 -5.78
N MET A 127 11.35 -12.23 -5.02
CA MET A 127 9.91 -12.46 -5.08
C MET A 127 9.14 -11.20 -4.67
N PHE A 128 9.53 -10.56 -3.55
CA PHE A 128 8.93 -9.32 -3.08
C PHE A 128 9.02 -8.23 -4.15
N ARG A 129 10.21 -7.97 -4.69
CA ARG A 129 10.41 -6.96 -5.75
C ARG A 129 9.58 -7.24 -7.00
N THR A 130 9.45 -8.51 -7.38
CA THR A 130 8.67 -8.91 -8.56
C THR A 130 7.18 -8.60 -8.36
N ILE A 131 6.62 -8.95 -7.20
CA ILE A 131 5.22 -8.66 -6.87
C ILE A 131 4.99 -7.16 -6.71
N PHE A 132 5.91 -6.46 -6.05
CA PHE A 132 5.84 -5.01 -5.89
C PHE A 132 5.84 -4.29 -7.25
N LYS A 133 6.74 -4.68 -8.15
CA LYS A 133 6.79 -4.16 -9.53
C LYS A 133 5.56 -4.53 -10.34
N TYR A 134 4.98 -5.71 -10.10
CA TYR A 134 3.74 -6.13 -10.73
C TYR A 134 2.56 -5.26 -10.28
N GLY A 135 2.46 -4.98 -8.98
CA GLY A 135 1.48 -4.08 -8.40
C GLY A 135 1.61 -2.64 -8.88
N ALA A 136 2.83 -2.09 -8.91
CA ALA A 136 3.10 -0.72 -9.35
C ALA A 136 2.85 -0.46 -10.85
N LYS A 137 2.62 -1.51 -11.65
CA LYS A 137 2.27 -1.41 -13.08
C LYS A 137 0.77 -1.40 -13.36
N ARG A 138 -0.06 -1.76 -12.37
CA ARG A 138 -1.52 -1.67 -12.45
C ARG A 138 -1.97 -0.31 -11.94
#